data_AF-A0A183D2P4-F1
#
_entry.id   AF-A0A183D2P4-F1
#
_cell.length_a   1.000
_cell.length_b   1.000
_cell.length_c   1.000
_cell.angle_alpha   90.00
_cell.angle_beta   90.00
_cell.angle_gamma   90.00
#
_symmetry.space_group_name_H-M   'P 1'
#
loop_
_entity.id
_entity.type
_entity.pdbx_description
1 polymer ?
#
loop_
_entity_poly.entity_id
_entity_poly.type
_entity_poly.pdbx_seq_one_letter_code
_entity_poly.pdbx_strand_id
1 'polypeptide(L)'
;MLTTFGLAGIVGYHTVWEVVPALHSPLMSVTNAISGITAAAAVCVMGGGLYPTNSAQALAAAATFFSAINIGGGFLITKRMLDMFWRPTDPPEYNYLYAIPGAAFLGAYGYGLKNGYPEIHSLTYLGSSLCCVGALAGLSTQRTARLGNCLGMIGVSGGMAATLGQLNASPETFIQIGTAIGTGGLIGTVIAKRIQVTDLPQLVALFHSFVGAAATATCVANFLVEYPHFLADPSGTAATKGALFLGAFIGGVTFTGSLM
;
A
#
# COMPACT_ATOMS: atom_id res chain seq x y z
N MET A 1 4.57 -5.80 18.76
CA MET A 1 4.54 -6.20 17.34
C MET A 1 4.14 -7.66 17.15
N LEU A 2 4.76 -8.63 17.84
CA LEU A 2 4.42 -10.06 17.68
C LEU A 2 2.95 -10.40 17.94
N THR A 3 2.34 -9.83 18.99
CA THR A 3 0.92 -10.04 19.32
C THR A 3 0.01 -9.54 18.20
N THR A 4 0.22 -8.30 17.74
CA THR A 4 -0.56 -7.72 16.63
C THR A 4 -0.37 -8.52 15.34
N PHE A 5 0.86 -8.95 15.04
CA PHE A 5 1.15 -9.81 13.90
C PHE A 5 0.38 -11.14 13.96
N GLY A 6 0.42 -11.83 15.11
CA GLY A 6 -0.31 -13.10 15.30
C GLY A 6 -1.82 -12.94 15.17
N LEU A 7 -2.40 -11.92 15.82
CA LEU A 7 -3.84 -11.64 15.74
C LEU A 7 -4.27 -11.22 14.32
N ALA A 8 -3.50 -10.37 13.64
CA ALA A 8 -3.76 -9.99 12.26
C ALA A 8 -3.66 -11.19 11.31
N GLY A 9 -2.75 -12.13 11.57
CA GLY A 9 -2.66 -13.40 10.84
C GLY A 9 -3.93 -14.24 10.96
N ILE A 10 -4.47 -14.39 12.18
CA ILE A 10 -5.74 -15.10 12.42
C ILE A 10 -6.90 -14.41 11.68
N VAL A 11 -7.00 -13.09 11.80
CA VAL A 11 -8.03 -12.30 11.10
C VAL A 11 -7.91 -12.48 9.59
N GLY A 12 -6.70 -12.37 9.04
CA GLY A 12 -6.44 -12.55 7.60
C GLY A 12 -6.83 -13.94 7.10
N TYR A 13 -6.48 -15.00 7.84
CA TYR A 13 -6.83 -16.37 7.52
C TYR A 13 -8.36 -16.55 7.37
N HIS A 14 -9.12 -16.14 8.38
CA HIS A 14 -10.58 -16.27 8.35
C HIS A 14 -11.22 -15.38 7.28
N THR A 15 -10.70 -14.16 7.10
CA THR A 15 -11.26 -13.21 6.12
C THR A 15 -11.12 -13.71 4.68
N VAL A 16 -9.97 -14.31 4.34
CA VAL A 16 -9.73 -14.81 2.98
C VAL A 16 -10.48 -16.11 2.72
N TRP A 17 -10.66 -16.97 3.74
CA TRP A 17 -11.36 -18.24 3.62
C TRP A 17 -12.83 -18.09 3.18
N GLU A 18 -13.46 -16.96 3.52
CA GLU A 18 -14.86 -16.66 3.19
C GLU A 18 -15.06 -16.03 1.81
N VAL A 19 -13.98 -15.79 1.04
CA VAL A 19 -14.08 -15.19 -0.29
C VAL A 19 -14.70 -16.17 -1.28
N VAL A 20 -15.67 -15.71 -2.07
CA VAL A 20 -16.32 -16.55 -3.08
C VAL A 20 -15.29 -16.95 -4.15
N PRO A 21 -15.23 -18.23 -4.60
CA PRO A 21 -14.24 -18.68 -5.58
C PRO A 21 -14.19 -17.87 -6.87
N ALA A 22 -15.34 -17.35 -7.33
CA ALA A 22 -15.43 -16.49 -8.51
C ALA A 22 -14.68 -15.15 -8.36
N LEU A 23 -14.37 -14.75 -7.13
CA LEU A 23 -13.70 -13.49 -6.79
C LEU A 23 -12.22 -13.67 -6.42
N HIS A 24 -11.63 -14.86 -6.59
CA HIS A 24 -10.21 -15.07 -6.32
C HIS A 24 -9.28 -14.20 -7.18
N SER A 25 -9.61 -13.96 -8.46
CA SER A 25 -8.80 -13.06 -9.31
C SER A 25 -8.87 -11.59 -8.85
N PRO A 26 -10.06 -11.01 -8.60
CA PRO A 26 -10.18 -9.72 -7.91
C PRO A 26 -9.48 -9.69 -6.54
N LEU A 27 -9.53 -10.78 -5.78
CA LEU A 27 -8.84 -10.89 -4.49
C LEU A 27 -7.32 -10.74 -4.65
N MET A 28 -6.72 -11.44 -5.61
CA MET A 28 -5.29 -11.29 -5.93
C MET A 28 -4.96 -9.85 -6.34
N SER A 29 -5.84 -9.20 -7.10
CA SER A 29 -5.65 -7.80 -7.50
C SER A 29 -5.75 -6.83 -6.32
N VAL A 30 -6.72 -7.00 -5.40
CA VAL A 30 -6.89 -6.09 -4.26
C VAL A 30 -5.79 -6.26 -3.21
N THR A 31 -5.35 -7.49 -2.94
CA THR A 31 -4.20 -7.72 -2.05
C THR A 31 -2.93 -7.11 -2.62
N ASN A 32 -2.74 -7.21 -3.94
CA ASN A 32 -1.64 -6.56 -4.62
C ASN A 32 -1.76 -5.02 -4.55
N ALA A 33 -2.94 -4.43 -4.76
CA ALA A 33 -3.11 -2.99 -4.62
C ALA A 33 -2.78 -2.49 -3.19
N ILE A 34 -3.24 -3.22 -2.17
CA ILE A 34 -2.99 -2.89 -0.75
C ILE A 34 -1.51 -3.03 -0.39
N SER A 35 -0.79 -4.02 -0.93
CA SER A 35 0.65 -4.20 -0.65
C SER A 35 1.52 -3.04 -1.17
N GLY A 36 0.96 -2.16 -2.03
CA GLY A 36 1.54 -0.86 -2.35
C GLY A 36 1.77 0.05 -1.14
N ILE A 37 1.20 -0.26 0.03
CA ILE A 37 1.51 0.42 1.31
C ILE A 37 2.99 0.34 1.71
N THR A 38 3.80 -0.47 1.03
CA THR A 38 5.27 -0.39 1.05
C THR A 38 5.81 1.03 0.86
N ALA A 39 5.07 1.90 0.15
CA ALA A 39 5.37 3.34 0.06
C ALA A 39 5.49 4.02 1.44
N ALA A 40 4.68 3.63 2.43
CA ALA A 40 4.71 4.22 3.77
C ALA A 40 6.07 4.00 4.46
N ALA A 41 6.69 2.83 4.27
CA ALA A 41 8.03 2.59 4.79
C ALA A 41 9.11 3.33 4.00
N ALA A 42 8.96 3.41 2.67
CA ALA A 42 9.92 4.08 1.80
C ALA A 42 9.99 5.60 2.05
N VAL A 43 8.85 6.28 2.23
CA VAL A 43 8.83 7.74 2.47
C VAL A 43 9.53 8.14 3.77
N CYS A 44 9.62 7.25 4.76
CA CYS A 44 10.37 7.49 5.99
C CYS A 44 11.90 7.59 5.78
N VAL A 45 12.42 7.07 4.66
CA VAL A 45 13.85 7.10 4.31
C VAL A 45 14.16 8.16 3.23
N MET A 46 13.11 8.75 2.62
CA MET A 46 13.29 9.86 1.69
C MET A 46 13.79 11.12 2.40
N GLY A 47 14.57 11.93 1.68
CA GLY A 47 15.21 13.13 2.22
C GLY A 47 16.16 13.76 1.21
N GLY A 48 16.90 14.78 1.64
CA GLY A 48 17.86 15.50 0.79
C GLY A 48 17.30 16.76 0.13
N GLY A 49 16.06 17.14 0.43
CA GLY A 49 15.39 18.29 -0.18
C GLY A 49 14.67 17.88 -1.46
N LEU A 50 14.84 18.64 -2.55
CA LEU A 50 14.14 18.35 -3.81
C LEU A 50 14.68 17.10 -4.52
N TYR A 51 15.97 16.81 -4.33
CA TYR A 51 16.66 15.68 -4.94
C TYR A 51 17.34 14.83 -3.86
N PRO A 52 17.39 13.50 -4.01
CA PRO A 52 18.16 12.64 -3.11
C PRO A 52 19.63 13.05 -3.09
N THR A 53 20.24 13.04 -1.90
CA THR A 53 21.66 13.38 -1.71
C THR A 53 22.56 12.14 -1.54
N ASN A 54 21.95 10.98 -1.26
CA ASN A 54 22.67 9.72 -1.09
C ASN A 54 21.88 8.54 -1.69
N SER A 55 22.54 7.38 -1.77
CA SER A 55 21.97 6.18 -2.37
C SER A 55 20.75 5.64 -1.63
N ALA A 56 20.70 5.75 -0.29
CA ALA A 56 19.55 5.31 0.49
C ALA A 56 18.30 6.13 0.17
N GLN A 57 18.42 7.46 0.11
CA GLN A 57 17.34 8.36 -0.28
C GLN A 57 16.90 8.13 -1.73
N ALA A 58 17.84 7.82 -2.64
CA ALA A 58 17.52 7.52 -4.03
C ALA A 58 16.74 6.20 -4.17
N LEU A 59 17.18 5.15 -3.45
CA LEU A 59 16.46 3.87 -3.38
C LEU A 59 15.06 4.03 -2.77
N ALA A 60 14.94 4.83 -1.71
CA ALA A 60 13.66 5.14 -1.08
C ALA A 60 12.72 5.89 -2.03
N ALA A 61 13.22 6.87 -2.80
CA ALA A 61 12.46 7.58 -3.80
C ALA A 61 11.97 6.64 -4.92
N ALA A 62 12.83 5.73 -5.40
CA ALA A 62 12.47 4.72 -6.38
C ALA A 62 11.42 3.73 -5.84
N ALA A 63 11.58 3.27 -4.59
CA ALA A 63 10.62 2.40 -3.93
C ALA A 63 9.25 3.07 -3.80
N THR A 64 9.18 4.32 -3.33
CA THR A 64 7.94 5.10 -3.26
C THR A 64 7.28 5.22 -4.64
N PHE A 65 8.05 5.48 -5.69
CA PHE A 65 7.54 5.57 -7.06
C PHE A 65 6.94 4.25 -7.55
N PHE A 66 7.64 3.12 -7.37
CA PHE A 66 7.13 1.79 -7.75
C PHE A 66 5.89 1.37 -6.95
N SER A 67 5.90 1.60 -5.64
CA SER A 67 4.73 1.39 -4.79
C SER A 67 3.54 2.24 -5.23
N ALA A 68 3.77 3.49 -5.64
CA ALA A 68 2.70 4.37 -6.13
C ALA A 68 2.10 3.90 -7.48
N ILE A 69 2.92 3.39 -8.40
CA ILE A 69 2.43 2.72 -9.64
C ILE A 69 1.47 1.60 -9.26
N ASN A 70 1.87 0.76 -8.30
CA ASN A 70 1.06 -0.35 -7.85
C ASN A 70 -0.26 0.10 -7.18
N ILE A 71 -0.25 1.13 -6.33
CA ILE A 71 -1.48 1.68 -5.74
C ILE A 71 -2.42 2.21 -6.83
N GLY A 72 -1.93 3.13 -7.67
CA GLY A 72 -2.77 3.82 -8.66
C GLY A 72 -3.31 2.90 -9.74
N GLY A 73 -2.53 1.89 -10.12
CA GLY A 73 -2.95 0.90 -11.10
C GLY A 73 -3.74 -0.28 -10.50
N GLY A 74 -3.32 -0.80 -9.36
CA GLY A 74 -3.91 -1.98 -8.71
C GLY A 74 -5.38 -1.78 -8.35
N PHE A 75 -5.74 -0.66 -7.70
CA PHE A 75 -7.14 -0.39 -7.36
C PHE A 75 -8.03 -0.20 -8.59
N LEU A 76 -7.48 0.33 -9.69
CA LEU A 76 -8.20 0.45 -10.95
C LEU A 76 -8.38 -0.91 -11.63
N ILE A 77 -7.36 -1.78 -11.62
CA ILE A 77 -7.47 -3.15 -12.13
C ILE A 77 -8.55 -3.91 -11.37
N THR A 78 -8.51 -3.86 -10.03
CA THR A 78 -9.51 -4.49 -9.17
C THR A 78 -10.91 -4.00 -9.53
N LYS A 79 -11.09 -2.68 -9.65
CA LYS A 79 -12.36 -2.10 -10.09
C LYS A 79 -12.82 -2.67 -11.43
N ARG A 80 -11.95 -2.68 -12.44
CA ARG A 80 -12.27 -3.20 -13.78
C ARG A 80 -12.66 -4.67 -13.77
N MET A 81 -11.99 -5.49 -12.96
CA MET A 81 -12.35 -6.90 -12.78
C MET A 81 -13.74 -7.04 -12.12
N LEU A 82 -14.03 -6.22 -11.11
CA LEU A 82 -15.31 -6.25 -10.41
C LEU A 82 -16.49 -5.75 -11.26
N ASP A 83 -16.23 -4.78 -12.14
CA ASP A 83 -17.25 -4.23 -13.06
C ASP A 83 -17.71 -5.28 -14.09
N MET A 84 -16.92 -6.33 -14.36
CA MET A 84 -17.32 -7.44 -15.25
C MET A 84 -18.45 -8.29 -14.70
N PHE A 85 -18.65 -8.27 -13.38
CA PHE A 85 -19.72 -9.03 -12.73
C PHE A 85 -21.04 -8.24 -12.64
N TRP A 86 -21.04 -6.97 -13.06
CA TRP A 86 -22.23 -6.15 -13.12
C TRP A 86 -23.15 -6.62 -14.25
N ARG A 87 -24.44 -6.82 -13.96
CA ARG A 87 -25.43 -7.16 -14.98
C ARG A 87 -26.27 -5.93 -15.34
N PRO A 88 -26.73 -5.81 -16.59
CA PRO A 88 -27.62 -4.70 -17.00
C PRO A 88 -28.93 -4.60 -16.20
N THR A 89 -29.35 -5.69 -15.55
CA THR A 89 -30.57 -5.75 -14.74
C THR A 89 -30.35 -5.38 -13.27
N ASP A 90 -29.10 -5.21 -12.83
CA ASP A 90 -28.80 -4.83 -11.45
C ASP A 90 -29.18 -3.34 -11.21
N PRO A 91 -29.70 -2.97 -10.03
CA PRO A 91 -30.13 -1.60 -9.73
C PRO A 91 -28.95 -0.64 -9.75
N PRO A 92 -29.10 0.66 -10.07
CA PRO A 92 -27.96 1.58 -10.12
C PRO A 92 -27.20 1.64 -8.78
N GLU A 93 -25.87 1.53 -8.85
CA GLU A 93 -24.98 1.68 -7.70
C GLU A 93 -24.40 3.08 -7.59
N TYR A 94 -24.34 3.59 -6.35
CA TYR A 94 -23.87 4.94 -6.04
C TYR A 94 -22.52 4.90 -5.32
N ASN A 95 -21.52 4.26 -5.93
CA ASN A 95 -20.20 4.03 -5.31
C ASN A 95 -19.45 5.31 -4.92
N TYR A 96 -19.79 6.47 -5.51
CA TYR A 96 -19.23 7.76 -5.12
C TYR A 96 -19.63 8.17 -3.69
N LEU A 97 -20.72 7.63 -3.12
CA LEU A 97 -21.13 7.89 -1.74
C LEU A 97 -20.09 7.39 -0.73
N TYR A 98 -19.27 6.41 -1.08
CA TYR A 98 -18.17 5.94 -0.23
C TYR A 98 -17.03 6.96 -0.11
N ALA A 99 -17.02 8.04 -0.89
CA ALA A 99 -16.14 9.17 -0.65
C ALA A 99 -16.47 9.90 0.66
N ILE A 100 -17.73 9.85 1.13
CA ILE A 100 -18.17 10.49 2.38
C ILE A 100 -17.42 9.91 3.60
N PRO A 101 -17.46 8.60 3.89
CA PRO A 101 -16.71 8.03 5.02
C PRO A 101 -15.19 8.20 4.84
N GLY A 102 -14.66 8.12 3.61
CA GLY A 102 -13.24 8.37 3.36
C GLY A 102 -12.81 9.81 3.70
N ALA A 103 -13.59 10.81 3.28
CA ALA A 103 -13.35 12.21 3.60
C ALA A 103 -13.54 12.49 5.09
N ALA A 104 -14.54 11.88 5.73
CA ALA A 104 -14.73 12.00 7.18
C ALA A 104 -13.55 11.39 7.95
N PHE A 105 -13.03 10.24 7.52
CA PHE A 105 -11.89 9.58 8.14
C PHE A 105 -10.61 10.43 8.03
N LEU A 106 -10.28 10.92 6.83
CA LEU A 106 -9.12 11.80 6.62
C LEU A 106 -9.31 13.18 7.28
N GLY A 107 -10.53 13.70 7.31
CA GLY A 107 -10.87 14.94 8.00
C GLY A 107 -10.70 14.83 9.52
N ALA A 108 -11.10 13.71 10.11
CA ALA A 108 -10.88 13.42 11.52
C ALA A 108 -9.38 13.32 11.83
N TYR A 109 -8.59 12.66 10.97
CA TYR A 109 -7.13 12.64 11.08
C TYR A 109 -6.53 14.06 11.03
N GLY A 110 -6.90 14.85 10.03
CA GLY A 110 -6.42 16.23 9.87
C GLY A 110 -6.81 17.14 11.05
N TYR A 111 -8.01 16.97 11.60
CA TYR A 111 -8.44 17.65 12.82
C TYR A 111 -7.56 17.25 14.02
N GLY A 112 -7.32 15.96 14.23
CA GLY A 112 -6.46 15.50 15.33
C GLY A 112 -5.01 15.97 15.19
N LEU A 113 -4.48 15.97 13.97
CA LEU A 113 -3.15 16.50 13.65
C LEU A 113 -3.05 18.00 13.99
N LYS A 114 -4.04 18.80 13.59
CA LYS A 114 -4.08 20.24 13.86
C LYS A 114 -4.15 20.56 15.36
N ASN A 115 -4.85 19.74 16.14
CA ASN A 115 -4.97 19.92 17.58
C ASN A 115 -3.80 19.29 18.36
N GLY A 116 -2.85 18.65 17.68
CA GLY A 116 -1.67 18.06 18.30
C GLY A 116 -1.95 16.81 19.14
N TYR A 117 -2.99 16.03 18.81
CA TYR A 117 -3.27 14.78 19.51
C TYR A 117 -2.30 13.67 19.07
N PRO A 118 -1.37 13.20 19.93
CA PRO A 118 -0.34 12.25 19.52
C PRO A 118 -0.91 10.88 19.12
N GLU A 119 -2.04 10.47 19.70
CA GLU A 119 -2.68 9.17 19.45
C GLU A 119 -3.32 9.08 18.05
N ILE A 120 -3.52 10.22 17.37
CA ILE A 120 -4.26 10.26 16.10
C ILE A 120 -3.58 9.42 15.01
N HIS A 121 -2.25 9.33 15.00
CA HIS A 121 -1.50 8.50 14.05
C HIS A 121 -1.80 7.02 14.28
N SER A 122 -1.68 6.54 15.52
CA SER A 122 -1.95 5.14 15.88
C SER A 122 -3.40 4.74 15.64
N LEU A 123 -4.36 5.62 15.97
CA LEU A 123 -5.78 5.39 15.69
C LEU A 123 -6.05 5.33 14.18
N THR A 124 -5.39 6.17 13.39
CA THR A 124 -5.55 6.18 11.94
C THR A 124 -4.90 4.94 11.31
N TYR A 125 -3.77 4.46 11.80
CA TYR A 125 -3.20 3.17 11.37
C TYR A 125 -4.12 1.99 11.69
N LEU A 126 -4.76 2.00 12.86
CA LEU A 126 -5.76 1.00 13.23
C LEU A 126 -6.97 1.06 12.29
N GLY A 127 -7.57 2.25 12.11
CA GLY A 127 -8.70 2.44 11.20
C GLY A 127 -8.37 2.04 9.76
N SER A 128 -7.16 2.37 9.30
CA SER A 128 -6.66 2.03 7.97
C SER A 128 -6.50 0.52 7.80
N SER A 129 -5.93 -0.18 8.79
CA SER A 129 -5.78 -1.63 8.74
C SER A 129 -7.14 -2.35 8.80
N LEU A 130 -8.09 -1.86 9.60
CA LEU A 130 -9.46 -2.38 9.61
C LEU A 130 -10.17 -2.16 8.26
N CYS A 131 -9.95 -1.02 7.59
CA CYS A 131 -10.45 -0.79 6.24
C CYS A 131 -9.83 -1.76 5.22
N CYS A 132 -8.53 -2.06 5.32
CA CYS A 132 -7.88 -3.07 4.48
C CYS A 132 -8.40 -4.49 4.75
N VAL A 133 -8.69 -4.85 6.00
CA VAL A 133 -9.36 -6.12 6.33
C VAL A 133 -10.77 -6.14 5.73
N GLY A 134 -11.52 -5.04 5.90
CA GLY A 134 -12.84 -4.85 5.29
C GLY A 134 -12.81 -4.91 3.76
N ALA A 135 -11.69 -4.54 3.13
CA ALA A 135 -11.50 -4.66 1.71
C ALA A 135 -11.58 -6.11 1.25
N LEU A 136 -10.91 -7.02 1.96
CA LEU A 136 -10.91 -8.46 1.70
C LEU A 136 -12.25 -9.09 2.09
N ALA A 137 -12.77 -8.74 3.28
CA ALA A 137 -14.06 -9.23 3.75
C ALA A 137 -15.21 -8.84 2.81
N GLY A 138 -15.12 -7.67 2.16
CA GLY A 138 -16.09 -7.22 1.16
C GLY A 138 -16.19 -8.15 -0.05
N LEU A 139 -15.16 -8.94 -0.36
CA LEU A 139 -15.17 -9.93 -1.46
C LEU A 139 -15.85 -11.26 -1.07
N SER A 140 -16.36 -11.39 0.15
CA SER A 140 -17.15 -12.57 0.58
C SER A 140 -18.50 -12.70 -0.15
N THR A 141 -18.99 -11.64 -0.79
CA THR A 141 -20.15 -11.71 -1.69
C THR A 141 -19.97 -10.80 -2.90
N GLN A 142 -20.58 -11.19 -4.02
CA GLN A 142 -20.56 -10.36 -5.24
C GLN A 142 -21.18 -8.97 -5.03
N ARG A 143 -22.21 -8.89 -4.18
CA ARG A 143 -22.92 -7.63 -3.90
C ARG A 143 -22.05 -6.62 -3.16
N THR A 144 -21.16 -7.08 -2.29
CA THR A 144 -20.30 -6.23 -1.45
C THR A 144 -18.90 -6.01 -2.03
N ALA A 145 -18.53 -6.70 -3.12
CA ALA A 145 -17.16 -6.70 -3.62
C ALA A 145 -16.64 -5.28 -3.98
N ARG A 146 -17.51 -4.44 -4.53
CA ARG A 146 -17.17 -3.04 -4.88
C ARG A 146 -16.96 -2.15 -3.64
N LEU A 147 -17.74 -2.37 -2.58
CA LEU A 147 -17.49 -1.77 -1.27
C LEU A 147 -16.10 -2.18 -0.76
N GLY A 148 -15.72 -3.46 -0.92
CA GLY A 148 -14.39 -3.94 -0.55
C GLY A 148 -13.28 -3.12 -1.22
N ASN A 149 -13.37 -2.90 -2.53
CA ASN A 149 -12.39 -2.06 -3.24
C ASN A 149 -12.34 -0.61 -2.71
N CYS A 150 -13.50 -0.01 -2.38
CA CYS A 150 -13.58 1.31 -1.77
C CYS A 150 -12.93 1.37 -0.39
N LEU A 151 -13.18 0.38 0.48
CA LEU A 151 -12.55 0.29 1.80
C LEU A 151 -11.03 0.14 1.69
N GLY A 152 -10.55 -0.64 0.72
CA GLY A 152 -9.11 -0.76 0.45
C GLY A 152 -8.48 0.58 0.09
N MET A 153 -9.12 1.37 -0.78
CA MET A 153 -8.65 2.72 -1.12
C MET A 153 -8.64 3.66 0.09
N ILE A 154 -9.67 3.63 0.94
CA ILE A 154 -9.73 4.42 2.17
C ILE A 154 -8.60 4.00 3.12
N GLY A 155 -8.37 2.70 3.29
CA GLY A 155 -7.34 2.17 4.17
C GLY A 155 -5.93 2.56 3.73
N VAL A 156 -5.59 2.37 2.46
CA VAL A 156 -4.27 2.78 1.92
C VAL A 156 -4.08 4.29 2.01
N SER A 157 -5.11 5.07 1.66
CA SER A 157 -5.04 6.54 1.74
C SER A 157 -4.84 7.02 3.18
N GLY A 158 -5.56 6.45 4.14
CA GLY A 158 -5.42 6.78 5.56
C GLY A 158 -4.05 6.39 6.12
N GLY A 159 -3.54 5.21 5.78
CA GLY A 159 -2.21 4.76 6.20
C GLY A 159 -1.11 5.67 5.67
N MET A 160 -1.17 6.01 4.38
CA MET A 160 -0.25 6.97 3.77
C MET A 160 -0.37 8.36 4.40
N ALA A 161 -1.57 8.86 4.64
CA ALA A 161 -1.77 10.17 5.28
C ALA A 161 -1.20 10.20 6.70
N ALA A 162 -1.44 9.16 7.49
CA ALA A 162 -0.92 9.03 8.85
C ALA A 162 0.62 9.03 8.90
N THR A 163 1.25 8.33 7.96
CA THR A 163 2.70 8.33 7.81
C THR A 163 3.23 9.69 7.38
N LEU A 164 2.66 10.30 6.34
CA LEU A 164 3.10 11.61 5.85
C LEU A 164 2.97 12.71 6.91
N GLY A 165 1.87 12.71 7.69
CA GLY A 165 1.69 13.69 8.76
C GLY A 165 2.57 13.45 9.99
N GLN A 166 3.20 12.28 10.11
CA GLN A 166 4.20 12.01 11.15
C GLN A 166 5.62 12.42 10.72
N LEU A 167 5.85 12.62 9.42
CA LEU A 167 7.15 13.04 8.90
C LEU A 167 7.42 14.51 9.21
N ASN A 168 8.53 14.78 9.89
CA ASN A 168 9.07 16.13 10.04
C ASN A 168 10.05 16.46 8.90
N ALA A 169 9.58 16.36 7.66
CA ALA A 169 10.38 16.58 6.45
C ALA A 169 10.35 18.05 6.00
N SER A 170 11.37 18.47 5.23
CA SER A 170 11.38 19.82 4.64
C SER A 170 10.30 19.95 3.55
N PRO A 171 9.80 21.17 3.25
CA PRO A 171 8.84 21.39 2.17
C PRO A 171 9.31 20.83 0.81
N GLU A 172 10.60 20.93 0.51
CA GLU A 172 11.20 20.40 -0.71
C GLU A 172 11.16 18.88 -0.76
N THR A 173 11.38 18.22 0.40
CA THR A 173 11.25 16.76 0.52
C THR A 173 9.79 16.32 0.35
N PHE A 174 8.83 17.10 0.86
CA PHE A 174 7.40 16.83 0.60
C PHE A 174 7.04 16.99 -0.88
N ILE A 175 7.62 17.96 -1.60
CA ILE A 175 7.47 18.08 -3.06
C ILE A 175 8.06 16.86 -3.76
N GLN A 176 9.24 16.39 -3.34
CA GLN A 176 9.85 15.18 -3.87
C GLN A 176 8.96 13.94 -3.67
N ILE A 177 8.45 13.72 -2.45
CA ILE A 177 7.51 12.63 -2.12
C ILE A 177 6.23 12.74 -2.96
N GLY A 178 5.62 13.93 -2.99
CA GLY A 178 4.41 14.19 -3.75
C GLY A 178 4.59 13.96 -5.25
N THR A 179 5.77 14.32 -5.79
CA THR A 179 6.13 14.06 -7.19
C THR A 179 6.27 12.56 -7.46
N ALA A 180 6.95 11.82 -6.58
CA ALA A 180 7.11 10.37 -6.74
C ALA A 180 5.76 9.63 -6.67
N ILE A 181 4.92 9.96 -5.67
CA ILE A 181 3.59 9.37 -5.52
C ILE A 181 2.68 9.77 -6.68
N GLY A 182 2.64 11.06 -7.03
CA GLY A 182 1.75 11.58 -8.07
C GLY A 182 2.08 11.05 -9.46
N THR A 183 3.36 11.04 -9.84
CA THR A 183 3.79 10.52 -11.15
C THR A 183 3.66 9.00 -11.23
N GLY A 184 4.08 8.28 -10.19
CA GLY A 184 3.94 6.82 -10.13
C GLY A 184 2.46 6.40 -10.19
N GLY A 185 1.62 6.98 -9.34
CA GLY A 185 0.18 6.72 -9.33
C GLY A 185 -0.48 7.01 -10.67
N LEU A 186 -0.16 8.14 -11.30
CA LEU A 186 -0.66 8.50 -12.63
C LEU A 186 -0.26 7.45 -13.69
N ILE A 187 1.01 7.04 -13.71
CA ILE A 187 1.50 6.03 -14.65
C ILE A 187 0.75 4.71 -14.43
N GLY A 188 0.64 4.25 -13.18
CA GLY A 188 -0.10 3.04 -12.82
C GLY A 188 -1.54 3.08 -13.30
N THR A 189 -2.25 4.17 -13.04
CA THR A 189 -3.63 4.37 -13.50
C THR A 189 -3.74 4.41 -15.03
N VAL A 190 -2.82 5.07 -15.72
CA VAL A 190 -2.83 5.15 -17.20
C VAL A 190 -2.61 3.77 -17.82
N ILE A 191 -1.64 2.99 -17.33
CA ILE A 191 -1.38 1.62 -17.79
C ILE A 191 -2.61 0.75 -17.54
N ALA A 192 -3.13 0.77 -16.31
CA ALA A 192 -4.30 0.00 -15.91
C ALA A 192 -5.57 0.36 -16.68
N LYS A 193 -5.69 1.59 -17.22
CA LYS A 193 -6.83 2.00 -18.05
C LYS A 193 -6.72 1.50 -19.50
N ARG A 194 -5.50 1.38 -20.02
CA ARG A 194 -5.26 1.07 -21.45
C ARG A 194 -5.19 -0.42 -21.76
N ILE A 195 -4.90 -1.25 -20.76
CA ILE A 195 -4.78 -2.70 -20.96
C ILE A 195 -6.14 -3.35 -21.29
N GLN A 196 -6.15 -4.43 -22.08
CA GLN A 196 -7.38 -5.18 -22.33
C GLN A 196 -7.81 -5.96 -21.08
N VAL A 197 -9.10 -6.28 -21.00
CA VAL A 197 -9.67 -7.01 -19.84
C VAL A 197 -9.09 -8.42 -19.72
N THR A 198 -8.79 -9.06 -20.85
CA THR A 198 -8.18 -10.39 -20.95
C THR A 198 -6.76 -10.44 -20.36
N ASP A 199 -6.06 -9.31 -20.37
CA ASP A 199 -4.66 -9.21 -19.95
C ASP A 199 -4.52 -8.65 -18.52
N LEU A 200 -5.63 -8.39 -17.82
CA LEU A 200 -5.61 -7.88 -16.45
C LEU A 200 -4.84 -8.80 -15.49
N PRO A 201 -4.95 -10.14 -15.55
CA PRO A 201 -4.16 -11.02 -14.68
C PRO A 201 -2.64 -10.83 -14.85
N GLN A 202 -2.16 -10.69 -16.08
CA GLN A 202 -0.75 -10.46 -16.39
C GLN A 202 -0.29 -9.09 -15.87
N LEU A 203 -1.15 -8.08 -15.97
CA LEU A 203 -0.85 -6.77 -15.42
C LEU A 203 -0.79 -6.79 -13.88
N VAL A 204 -1.63 -7.58 -13.20
CA VAL A 204 -1.53 -7.80 -11.76
C VAL A 204 -0.19 -8.43 -11.39
N ALA A 205 0.26 -9.45 -12.14
CA ALA A 205 1.56 -10.07 -11.92
C ALA A 205 2.71 -9.06 -12.10
N LEU A 206 2.67 -8.25 -13.17
CA LEU A 206 3.66 -7.20 -13.38
C LEU A 206 3.71 -6.21 -12.21
N PHE A 207 2.55 -5.75 -11.71
CA PHE A 207 2.52 -4.82 -10.58
C PHE A 207 2.97 -5.46 -9.26
N HIS A 208 2.76 -6.76 -9.09
CA HIS A 208 3.32 -7.50 -7.97
C HIS A 208 4.86 -7.51 -7.99
N SER A 209 5.47 -7.53 -9.19
CA SER A 209 6.92 -7.36 -9.31
C SER A 209 7.38 -6.01 -8.77
N PHE A 210 6.64 -4.92 -9.02
CA PHE A 210 6.97 -3.59 -8.50
C PHE A 210 6.93 -3.52 -6.98
N VAL A 211 6.00 -4.24 -6.35
CA VAL A 211 5.96 -4.36 -4.88
C VAL A 211 7.19 -5.09 -4.37
N GLY A 212 7.60 -6.18 -5.02
CA GLY A 212 8.84 -6.90 -4.68
C GLY A 212 10.07 -6.01 -4.78
N ALA A 213 10.22 -5.29 -5.89
CA ALA A 213 11.31 -4.33 -6.10
C ALA A 213 11.31 -3.20 -5.05
N ALA A 214 10.13 -2.63 -4.75
CA ALA A 214 9.99 -1.58 -3.74
C ALA A 214 10.33 -2.07 -2.34
N ALA A 215 9.90 -3.28 -1.96
CA ALA A 215 10.23 -3.90 -0.68
C ALA A 215 11.75 -4.12 -0.55
N THR A 216 12.39 -4.69 -1.57
CA THR A 216 13.85 -4.89 -1.58
C THR A 216 14.59 -3.57 -1.49
N ALA A 217 14.24 -2.57 -2.32
CA ALA A 217 14.87 -1.26 -2.30
C ALA A 217 14.69 -0.55 -0.94
N THR A 218 13.50 -0.65 -0.33
CA THR A 218 13.23 -0.08 1.00
C THR A 218 14.06 -0.75 2.09
N CYS A 219 14.19 -2.07 2.06
CA CYS A 219 15.02 -2.80 3.02
C CYS A 219 16.50 -2.46 2.87
N VAL A 220 17.01 -2.36 1.64
CA VAL A 220 18.40 -1.94 1.38
C VAL A 220 18.61 -0.49 1.80
N ALA A 221 17.68 0.42 1.51
CA ALA A 221 17.78 1.82 1.92
C ALA A 221 17.85 1.95 3.45
N ASN A 222 16.96 1.28 4.18
CA ASN A 222 17.01 1.25 5.65
C ASN A 222 18.30 0.63 6.17
N PHE A 223 18.79 -0.46 5.55
CA PHE A 223 20.05 -1.07 5.96
C PHE A 223 21.23 -0.09 5.85
N LEU A 224 21.28 0.72 4.79
CA LEU A 224 22.32 1.72 4.60
C LEU A 224 22.25 2.85 5.65
N VAL A 225 21.05 3.27 6.04
CA VAL A 225 20.85 4.31 7.07
C VAL A 225 21.19 3.77 8.46
N GLU A 226 20.80 2.54 8.77
CA GLU A 226 20.97 1.93 10.09
C GLU A 226 22.34 1.28 10.30
N TYR A 227 23.19 1.22 9.26
CA TYR A 227 24.50 0.58 9.32
C TYR A 227 25.38 1.03 10.50
N PRO A 228 25.50 2.35 10.83
CA PRO A 228 26.25 2.78 12.00
C PRO A 228 25.69 2.25 13.32
N HIS A 229 24.36 2.15 13.46
CA HIS A 229 23.71 1.60 14.66
C HIS A 229 23.95 0.11 14.80
N PHE A 230 24.03 -0.64 13.69
CA PHE A 230 24.37 -2.06 13.71
C PHE A 230 25.78 -2.34 14.23
N LEU A 231 26.72 -1.41 14.01
CA LEU A 231 28.07 -1.51 14.53
C LEU A 231 28.14 -1.11 16.01
N ALA A 232 27.33 -0.13 16.42
CA ALA A 232 27.31 0.37 17.79
C ALA A 232 26.64 -0.60 18.78
N ASP A 233 25.54 -1.25 18.38
CA ASP A 233 24.84 -2.26 19.19
C ASP A 233 24.38 -3.45 18.34
N PRO A 234 25.27 -4.41 18.06
CA PRO A 234 24.94 -5.59 17.26
C PRO A 234 23.83 -6.46 17.87
N SER A 235 23.76 -6.52 19.21
CA SER A 235 22.78 -7.34 19.95
C SER A 235 21.38 -6.75 19.92
N GLY A 236 21.23 -5.45 20.21
CA GLY A 236 19.93 -4.80 20.24
C GLY A 236 19.32 -4.58 18.85
N THR A 237 20.15 -4.56 17.81
CA THR A 237 19.70 -4.37 16.42
C THR A 237 19.57 -5.65 15.61
N ALA A 238 19.87 -6.82 16.19
CA ALA A 238 19.82 -8.12 15.51
C ALA A 238 18.45 -8.41 14.87
N ALA A 239 17.37 -8.08 15.58
CA ALA A 239 16.00 -8.26 15.09
C ALA A 239 15.71 -7.37 13.85
N THR A 240 16.12 -6.10 13.90
CA THR A 240 15.97 -5.17 12.77
C THR A 240 16.77 -5.64 11.56
N LYS A 241 18.04 -6.01 11.77
CA LYS A 241 18.90 -6.53 10.69
C LYS A 241 18.33 -7.80 10.07
N GLY A 242 17.82 -8.72 10.89
CA GLY A 242 17.14 -9.93 10.43
C GLY A 242 15.87 -9.63 9.62
N ALA A 243 15.03 -8.70 10.09
CA ALA A 243 13.82 -8.29 9.40
C ALA A 243 14.12 -7.63 8.04
N LEU A 244 15.14 -6.77 7.96
CA LEU A 244 15.59 -6.15 6.71
C LEU A 244 16.11 -7.20 5.71
N PHE A 245 16.88 -8.18 6.18
CA PHE A 245 17.36 -9.27 5.32
C PHE A 245 16.20 -10.10 4.76
N LEU A 246 15.28 -10.55 5.62
CA LEU A 246 14.12 -11.34 5.20
C LEU A 246 13.21 -10.55 4.26
N GLY A 247 12.96 -9.27 4.55
CA GLY A 247 12.18 -8.40 3.69
C GLY A 247 12.80 -8.22 2.30
N ALA A 248 14.12 -8.00 2.24
CA ALA A 248 14.85 -7.88 0.98
C ALA A 248 14.83 -9.19 0.17
N PHE A 249 15.02 -10.33 0.84
CA PHE A 249 14.99 -11.65 0.22
C PHE A 249 13.61 -11.98 -0.35
N ILE A 250 12.55 -11.84 0.46
CA ILE A 250 11.17 -12.09 0.03
C ILE A 250 10.81 -11.16 -1.13
N GLY A 251 11.15 -9.86 -1.04
CA GLY A 251 10.92 -8.91 -2.12
C GLY A 251 11.63 -9.27 -3.42
N GLY A 252 12.88 -9.77 -3.34
CA GLY A 252 13.65 -10.18 -4.51
C GLY A 252 13.07 -11.43 -5.19
N VAL A 253 12.61 -12.40 -4.39
CA VAL A 253 11.90 -13.59 -4.90
C VAL A 253 10.58 -13.17 -5.54
N THR A 254 9.80 -12.28 -4.92
CA THR A 254 8.56 -11.76 -5.51
C THR A 254 8.80 -11.03 -6.82
N PHE A 255 9.84 -10.19 -6.90
CA PHE A 255 10.21 -9.46 -8.10
C PHE A 255 10.53 -10.41 -9.26
N THR A 256 11.47 -11.32 -9.03
CA THR A 256 11.93 -12.26 -10.06
C THR A 256 10.86 -13.28 -10.44
N GLY A 257 10.12 -13.83 -9.47
CA GLY A 257 9.06 -14.80 -9.71
C GLY A 257 7.85 -14.23 -10.46
N SER A 258 7.58 -12.93 -10.32
CA SER A 258 6.49 -12.28 -11.05
C SER A 258 6.84 -11.90 -12.50
N LEU A 259 8.13 -11.98 -12.88
CA LEU A 259 8.63 -11.66 -14.22
C LEU A 259 8.84 -12.89 -15.12
N MET A 260 8.81 -14.10 -14.54
CA MET A 260 8.93 -15.38 -15.24
C MET A 260 7.56 -15.86 -15.71
#